data_AF-A0A089Q298-F1
#
_entry.id   AF-A0A089Q298-F1
#
_cell.length_a   1.000
_cell.length_b   1.000
_cell.length_c   1.000
_cell.angle_alpha   90.00
_cell.angle_beta   90.00
_cell.angle_gamma   90.00
#
_symmetry.space_group_name_H-M   'P 1'
#
loop_
_entity.id
_entity.type
_entity.pdbx_description
1 polymer ?
#
loop_
_entity_poly.entity_id
_entity_poly.type
_entity_poly.pdbx_seq_one_letter_code
_entity_poly.pdbx_strand_id
1 'polypeptide(L)'
;MSYHYVHDIDPSNITDEILAMEGIDSRPRGTHRAEKFRHDALRGLWKKHWFDPRFIAQNVLNVLRNGGLDQTIHDVLDPTQAPPGETHQDHAVRLSTLLGRLSVEVPIQQRQSARKLSGEWIVFAPHQTGKHYLSVSTHGEGDAVIREKIIRHCVPEFPFLRDVLRVETAG
;
A
#
# COMPACT_ATOMS: atom_id res chain seq x y z
N MET A 1 15.98 19.33 -1.57
CA MET A 1 15.85 18.41 -0.42
C MET A 1 15.39 17.06 -0.95
N SER A 2 15.96 15.96 -0.46
CA SER A 2 15.54 14.60 -0.84
C SER A 2 14.10 14.33 -0.36
N TYR A 3 13.32 13.56 -1.12
CA TYR A 3 11.96 13.12 -0.74
C TYR A 3 11.95 12.39 0.62
N HIS A 4 13.03 11.66 0.92
CA HIS A 4 13.28 11.05 2.23
C HIS A 4 13.32 12.09 3.36
N TYR A 5 13.93 13.25 3.13
CA TYR A 5 14.09 14.26 4.18
C TYR A 5 12.77 14.97 4.53
N VAL A 6 11.86 15.06 3.55
CA VAL A 6 10.59 15.79 3.72
C VAL A 6 9.48 14.85 4.19
N HIS A 7 9.47 13.61 3.72
CA HIS A 7 8.37 12.68 3.98
C HIS A 7 8.75 11.44 4.79
N ASP A 8 10.05 11.22 5.06
CA ASP A 8 10.56 10.01 5.71
C ASP A 8 10.11 8.74 4.98
N ILE A 9 10.25 8.79 3.66
CA ILE A 9 9.94 7.71 2.71
C ILE A 9 11.23 7.40 1.96
N ASP A 10 11.64 6.13 1.94
CA ASP A 10 12.70 5.69 1.05
C ASP A 10 12.18 5.68 -0.41
N PRO A 11 12.72 6.50 -1.32
CA PRO A 11 12.29 6.52 -2.72
C PRO A 11 12.46 5.18 -3.42
N SER A 12 13.34 4.30 -2.92
CA SER A 12 13.54 2.95 -3.48
C SER A 12 12.24 2.14 -3.50
N ASN A 13 11.39 2.30 -2.47
CA ASN A 13 10.09 1.64 -2.37
C ASN A 13 9.13 2.01 -3.51
N ILE A 14 9.28 3.23 -4.05
CA ILE A 14 8.49 3.72 -5.18
C ILE A 14 9.12 3.25 -6.49
N THR A 15 10.44 3.41 -6.65
CA THR A 15 11.12 3.06 -7.90
C THR A 15 11.10 1.56 -8.17
N ASP A 16 11.15 0.72 -7.14
CA ASP A 16 11.05 -0.74 -7.30
C ASP A 16 9.68 -1.15 -7.88
N GLU A 17 8.59 -0.47 -7.48
CA GLU A 17 7.27 -0.71 -8.05
C GLU A 17 7.17 -0.22 -9.50
N ILE A 18 7.84 0.89 -9.84
CA ILE A 18 7.96 1.36 -11.22
C ILE A 18 8.72 0.35 -12.08
N LEU A 19 9.88 -0.14 -11.61
CA LEU A 19 10.68 -1.13 -12.33
C LEU A 19 9.90 -2.44 -12.57
N ALA A 20 9.11 -2.87 -11.60
CA ALA A 20 8.22 -4.02 -11.78
C ALA A 20 7.08 -3.74 -12.76
N MET A 21 6.48 -2.54 -12.72
CA MET A 21 5.45 -2.15 -13.70
C MET A 21 6.02 -2.06 -15.13
N GLU A 22 7.28 -1.69 -15.30
CA GLU A 22 7.99 -1.70 -16.57
C GLU A 22 8.52 -3.08 -16.99
N GLY A 23 8.32 -4.12 -16.16
CA GLY A 23 8.76 -5.48 -16.46
C GLY A 23 10.28 -5.68 -16.38
N ILE A 24 11.00 -4.72 -15.82
CA ILE A 24 12.45 -4.80 -15.57
C ILE A 24 12.73 -5.70 -14.36
N ASP A 25 11.86 -5.63 -13.35
CA ASP A 25 11.94 -6.45 -12.15
C ASP A 25 10.81 -7.49 -12.10
N SER A 26 11.17 -8.77 -12.06
CA SER A 26 10.24 -9.90 -12.02
C SER A 26 9.93 -10.39 -10.59
N ARG A 27 10.53 -9.80 -9.56
CA ARG A 27 10.26 -10.17 -8.17
C ARG A 27 8.77 -10.00 -7.85
N PRO A 28 8.13 -10.98 -7.19
CA PRO A 28 6.71 -10.89 -6.85
C PRO A 28 6.42 -9.71 -5.93
N ARG A 29 5.29 -9.03 -6.15
CA ARG A 29 4.82 -7.91 -5.33
C ARG A 29 3.68 -8.34 -4.43
N GLY A 30 3.74 -7.91 -3.16
CA GLY A 30 2.67 -8.12 -2.19
C GLY A 30 1.54 -7.09 -2.30
N THR A 31 1.72 -6.02 -3.08
CA THR A 31 0.72 -4.99 -3.35
C THR A 31 -0.20 -5.41 -4.50
N HIS A 32 -1.40 -4.81 -4.56
CA HIS A 32 -2.37 -5.08 -5.63
C HIS A 32 -1.79 -4.83 -7.02
N ARG A 33 -2.34 -5.50 -8.04
CA ARG A 33 -2.05 -5.15 -9.44
C ARG A 33 -2.53 -3.72 -9.72
N ALA A 34 -1.90 -3.06 -10.69
CA ALA A 34 -2.32 -1.75 -11.12
C ALA A 34 -3.79 -1.79 -11.59
N GLU A 35 -4.57 -0.79 -11.19
CA GLU A 35 -6.01 -0.71 -11.48
C GLU A 35 -6.40 0.69 -11.93
N LYS A 36 -7.50 0.79 -12.68
CA LYS A 36 -8.06 2.09 -13.08
C LYS A 36 -8.76 2.76 -11.89
N PHE A 37 -8.64 4.07 -11.79
CA PHE A 37 -9.52 4.85 -10.92
C PHE A 37 -10.97 4.70 -11.37
N ARG A 38 -11.87 4.47 -10.40
CA ARG A 38 -13.31 4.27 -10.64
C ARG A 38 -14.13 5.54 -10.44
N HIS A 39 -13.65 6.50 -9.65
CA HIS A 39 -14.36 7.72 -9.26
C HIS A 39 -13.97 8.92 -10.11
N ASP A 40 -14.87 9.91 -10.19
CA ASP A 40 -14.91 10.88 -11.29
C ASP A 40 -13.71 11.81 -11.39
N ALA A 41 -13.09 12.23 -10.29
CA ALA A 41 -11.99 13.20 -10.33
C ALA A 41 -10.73 12.66 -11.04
N LEU A 42 -10.40 11.39 -10.85
CA LEU A 42 -9.21 10.75 -11.43
C LEU A 42 -9.56 9.73 -12.52
N ARG A 43 -10.82 9.73 -12.97
CA ARG A 43 -11.32 8.80 -13.97
C ARG A 43 -10.47 8.88 -15.25
N GLY A 44 -10.07 7.73 -15.77
CA GLY A 44 -9.18 7.62 -16.92
C GLY A 44 -7.72 7.33 -16.55
N LEU A 45 -7.30 7.72 -15.34
CA LEU A 45 -5.98 7.39 -14.81
C LEU A 45 -5.95 5.99 -14.17
N TRP A 46 -4.74 5.52 -13.93
CA TRP A 46 -4.44 4.28 -13.24
C TRP A 46 -3.67 4.54 -11.95
N LYS A 47 -3.80 3.61 -11.01
CA LYS A 47 -3.05 3.58 -9.76
C LYS A 47 -2.37 2.26 -9.55
N LYS A 48 -1.22 2.31 -8.91
CA LYS A 48 -0.51 1.17 -8.36
C LYS A 48 -0.10 1.49 -6.93
N HIS A 49 -0.37 0.57 -6.00
CA HIS A 49 0.12 0.68 -4.63
C HIS A 49 1.62 0.41 -4.57
N TRP A 50 2.34 1.23 -3.80
CA TRP A 50 3.69 0.95 -3.33
C TRP A 50 3.69 0.81 -1.80
N PHE A 51 4.56 -0.05 -1.28
CA PHE A 51 4.59 -0.41 0.15
C PHE A 51 5.82 0.16 0.84
N ASP A 52 5.65 0.53 2.10
CA ASP A 52 6.68 1.01 3.02
C ASP A 52 6.43 0.38 4.40
N PRO A 53 7.47 0.09 5.20
CA PRO A 53 7.31 -0.42 6.57
C PRO A 53 6.34 0.38 7.44
N ARG A 54 6.17 1.68 7.19
CA ARG A 54 5.21 2.52 7.92
C ARG A 54 3.75 2.09 7.75
N PHE A 55 3.43 1.33 6.70
CA PHE A 55 2.08 0.80 6.48
C PHE A 55 1.81 -0.52 7.21
N ILE A 56 2.79 -1.09 7.94
CA ILE A 56 2.62 -2.35 8.67
C ILE A 56 1.44 -2.27 9.63
N ALA A 57 1.36 -1.22 10.46
CA ALA A 57 0.28 -1.06 11.44
C ALA A 57 -1.10 -1.07 10.79
N GLN A 58 -1.29 -0.33 9.69
CA GLN A 58 -2.57 -0.31 8.98
C GLN A 58 -2.88 -1.67 8.34
N ASN A 59 -1.88 -2.36 7.79
CA ASN A 59 -2.07 -3.68 7.20
C ASN A 59 -2.44 -4.73 8.25
N VAL A 60 -1.83 -4.68 9.43
CA VAL A 60 -2.22 -5.48 10.60
C VAL A 60 -3.65 -5.19 11.02
N LEU A 61 -4.00 -3.92 11.20
CA LEU A 61 -5.37 -3.51 11.57
C LEU A 61 -6.39 -3.99 10.54
N ASN A 62 -6.07 -3.97 9.24
CA ASN A 62 -6.98 -4.44 8.19
C ASN A 62 -7.30 -5.95 8.29
N VAL A 63 -6.47 -6.75 8.97
CA VAL A 63 -6.74 -8.17 9.25
C VAL A 63 -7.43 -8.34 10.60
N LEU A 64 -6.98 -7.62 11.62
CA LEU A 64 -7.43 -7.82 13.00
C LEU A 64 -8.75 -7.11 13.35
N ARG A 65 -9.21 -6.16 12.54
CA ARG A 65 -10.53 -5.53 12.70
C ARG A 65 -11.65 -6.57 12.61
N ASN A 66 -12.81 -6.25 13.18
CA ASN A 66 -14.02 -7.11 13.20
C ASN A 66 -13.84 -8.43 13.98
N GLY A 67 -13.17 -8.39 15.15
CA GLY A 67 -13.03 -9.54 16.05
C GLY A 67 -11.81 -10.43 15.82
N GLY A 68 -10.98 -10.15 14.80
CA GLY A 68 -9.75 -10.91 14.53
C GLY A 68 -8.71 -10.83 15.65
N LEU A 69 -8.61 -9.68 16.34
CA LEU A 69 -7.77 -9.53 17.52
C LEU A 69 -8.28 -10.38 18.70
N ASP A 70 -9.58 -10.33 18.98
CA ASP A 70 -10.19 -11.06 20.10
C ASP A 70 -10.05 -12.57 19.92
N GLN A 71 -10.23 -13.06 18.69
CA GLN A 71 -9.96 -14.46 18.34
C GLN A 71 -8.49 -14.82 18.55
N THR A 72 -7.56 -13.97 18.09
CA THR A 72 -6.12 -14.21 18.27
C THR A 72 -5.74 -14.25 19.75
N ILE A 73 -6.28 -13.35 20.56
CA ILE A 73 -6.05 -13.32 22.02
C ILE A 73 -6.63 -14.58 22.66
N HIS A 74 -7.86 -14.97 22.30
CA HIS A 74 -8.51 -16.16 22.82
C HIS A 74 -7.71 -17.44 22.50
N ASP A 75 -7.27 -17.62 21.26
CA ASP A 75 -6.49 -18.78 20.82
C ASP A 75 -5.13 -18.88 21.50
N VAL A 76 -4.53 -17.73 21.86
CA VAL A 76 -3.23 -17.67 22.52
C VAL A 76 -3.34 -17.84 24.03
N LEU A 77 -4.31 -17.20 24.65
CA LEU A 77 -4.49 -17.18 26.11
C LEU A 77 -5.33 -18.34 26.64
N ASP A 78 -5.72 -19.31 25.82
CA ASP A 78 -6.44 -20.50 26.27
C ASP A 78 -5.58 -21.27 27.32
N PRO A 79 -5.96 -21.24 28.60
CA PRO A 79 -5.17 -21.82 29.68
C PRO A 79 -5.11 -23.35 29.62
N THR A 80 -5.95 -23.98 28.78
CA THR A 80 -5.92 -25.43 28.56
C THR A 80 -4.77 -25.88 27.66
N GLN A 81 -4.04 -24.94 27.04
CA GLN A 81 -2.94 -25.19 26.10
C GLN A 81 -1.54 -25.08 26.73
N ALA A 82 -1.43 -24.96 28.06
CA ALA A 82 -0.13 -24.95 28.75
C ALA A 82 0.51 -26.36 28.71
N PRO A 83 1.72 -26.50 28.13
CA PRO A 83 2.45 -27.77 28.15
C PRO A 83 2.73 -28.22 29.60
N PRO A 84 2.59 -29.52 29.92
CA PRO A 84 2.95 -30.04 31.24
C PRO A 84 4.44 -29.77 31.54
N GLY A 85 4.72 -29.15 32.69
CA GLY A 85 6.09 -28.90 33.17
C GLY A 85 6.69 -27.54 32.83
N GLU A 86 5.93 -26.63 32.20
CA GLU A 86 6.38 -25.24 31.93
C GLU A 86 6.18 -24.34 33.16
N THR A 87 7.15 -23.46 33.45
CA THR A 87 6.98 -22.44 34.52
C THR A 87 6.09 -21.31 34.03
N HIS A 88 5.45 -20.57 34.95
CA HIS A 88 4.61 -19.41 34.58
C HIS A 88 5.38 -18.34 33.78
N GLN A 89 6.68 -18.18 34.03
CA GLN A 89 7.52 -17.21 33.32
C GLN A 89 7.80 -17.65 31.89
N ASP A 90 8.14 -18.93 31.68
CA ASP A 90 8.39 -19.51 30.35
C ASP A 90 7.11 -19.46 29.50
N HIS A 91 5.97 -19.77 30.13
CA HIS A 91 4.67 -19.67 29.52
C HIS A 91 4.36 -18.23 29.08
N ALA A 92 4.55 -17.24 29.95
CA ALA A 92 4.32 -15.83 29.63
C ALA A 92 5.22 -15.32 28.49
N VAL A 93 6.50 -15.70 28.47
CA VAL A 93 7.42 -15.35 27.37
C VAL A 93 6.97 -15.98 26.06
N ARG A 94 6.62 -17.27 26.07
CA ARG A 94 6.11 -17.97 24.88
C ARG A 94 4.83 -17.33 24.35
N LEU A 95 3.89 -16.97 25.22
CA LEU A 95 2.67 -16.27 24.86
C LEU A 95 2.96 -14.89 24.28
N SER A 96 3.88 -14.12 24.86
CA SER A 96 4.29 -12.82 24.32
C SER A 96 4.90 -12.93 22.92
N THR A 97 5.78 -13.91 22.68
CA THR A 97 6.35 -14.17 21.35
C THR A 97 5.27 -14.60 20.35
N LEU A 98 4.34 -15.47 20.80
CA LEU A 98 3.24 -15.94 19.97
C LEU A 98 2.27 -14.81 19.62
N LEU A 99 1.95 -13.92 20.57
CA LEU A 99 1.14 -12.74 20.33
C LEU A 99 1.78 -11.81 19.30
N GLY A 100 3.09 -11.53 19.41
CA GLY A 100 3.80 -10.70 18.41
C GLY A 100 3.72 -11.32 17.01
N ARG A 101 3.98 -12.62 16.89
CA ARG A 101 3.90 -13.35 15.62
C ARG A 101 2.48 -13.36 15.04
N LEU A 102 1.48 -13.73 15.84
CA LEU A 102 0.09 -13.83 15.37
C LEU A 102 -0.56 -12.47 15.13
N SER A 103 -0.16 -11.44 15.86
CA SER A 103 -0.75 -10.11 15.72
C SER A 103 -0.07 -9.27 14.64
N VAL A 104 1.18 -9.57 14.26
CA VAL A 104 1.92 -8.74 13.28
C VAL A 104 2.39 -9.56 12.08
N GLU A 105 3.22 -10.58 12.31
CA GLU A 105 3.87 -11.33 11.25
C GLU A 105 2.84 -12.06 10.36
N VAL A 106 1.94 -12.82 10.99
CA VAL A 106 0.93 -13.63 10.28
C VAL A 106 -0.02 -12.75 9.44
N PRO A 107 -0.62 -11.67 9.98
CA PRO A 107 -1.42 -10.74 9.20
C PRO A 107 -0.71 -10.15 7.97
N ILE A 108 0.56 -9.75 8.13
CA ILE A 108 1.35 -9.20 7.02
C ILE A 108 1.61 -10.27 5.96
N GLN A 109 2.03 -11.47 6.35
CA GLN A 109 2.27 -12.59 5.43
C GLN A 109 0.98 -13.00 4.69
N GLN A 110 -0.17 -13.02 5.38
CA GLN A 110 -1.46 -13.29 4.77
C GLN A 110 -1.81 -12.25 3.70
N ARG A 111 -1.61 -10.94 3.99
CA ARG A 111 -1.86 -9.89 3.00
C ARG A 111 -0.86 -9.93 1.87
N GLN A 112 0.43 -10.15 2.14
CA GLN A 112 1.48 -10.23 1.13
C GLN A 112 1.24 -11.39 0.15
N SER A 113 0.96 -12.59 0.66
CA SER A 113 0.65 -13.77 -0.19
C SER A 113 -0.63 -13.58 -1.01
N ALA A 114 -1.62 -12.90 -0.46
CA ALA A 114 -2.86 -12.55 -1.17
C ALA A 114 -2.72 -11.35 -2.14
N ARG A 115 -1.54 -10.71 -2.24
CA ARG A 115 -1.31 -9.46 -2.98
C ARG A 115 -2.21 -8.30 -2.53
N LYS A 116 -2.44 -8.21 -1.22
CA LYS A 116 -3.32 -7.25 -0.55
C LYS A 116 -2.59 -6.23 0.33
N LEU A 117 -1.26 -6.12 0.26
CA LEU A 117 -0.57 -5.06 0.99
C LEU A 117 -1.09 -3.70 0.51
N SER A 118 -1.55 -2.92 1.48
CA SER A 118 -1.91 -1.53 1.30
C SER A 118 -0.66 -0.67 1.44
N GLY A 119 -0.65 0.45 0.73
CA GLY A 119 0.34 1.51 0.86
C GLY A 119 -0.17 2.71 0.10
N GLU A 120 0.68 3.54 -0.49
CA GLU A 120 0.26 4.78 -1.18
C GLU A 120 0.26 4.61 -2.70
N TRP A 121 -0.19 5.62 -3.45
CA TRP A 121 -0.41 5.50 -4.89
C TRP A 121 0.73 6.07 -5.72
N ILE A 122 1.17 5.29 -6.69
CA ILE A 122 1.74 5.80 -7.94
C ILE A 122 0.58 5.99 -8.92
N VAL A 123 0.34 7.22 -9.35
CA VAL A 123 -0.69 7.59 -10.31
C VAL A 123 -0.05 7.74 -11.69
N PHE A 124 -0.63 7.09 -12.70
CA PHE A 124 -0.06 7.07 -14.05
C PHE A 124 -1.12 7.01 -15.14
N ALA A 125 -0.71 7.34 -16.37
CA ALA A 125 -1.50 7.19 -17.59
C ALA A 125 -0.76 6.30 -18.60
N PRO A 126 -1.38 5.20 -19.08
CA PRO A 126 -0.84 4.46 -20.23
C PRO A 126 -0.89 5.30 -21.49
N HIS A 127 0.17 5.24 -22.29
CA HIS A 127 0.32 5.89 -23.58
C HIS A 127 0.97 4.92 -24.57
N GLN A 128 0.92 5.24 -25.87
CA GLN A 128 1.49 4.38 -26.92
C GLN A 128 2.99 4.12 -26.74
N THR A 129 3.70 5.08 -26.16
CA THR A 129 5.15 5.04 -25.91
C THR A 129 5.52 4.44 -24.56
N GLY A 130 4.55 4.06 -23.73
CA GLY A 130 4.79 3.55 -22.38
C GLY A 130 3.87 4.18 -21.33
N LYS A 131 4.23 4.03 -20.05
CA LYS A 131 3.46 4.61 -18.94
C LYS A 131 4.04 5.96 -18.55
N HIS A 132 3.18 6.97 -18.42
CA HIS A 132 3.54 8.27 -17.88
C HIS A 132 3.20 8.30 -16.40
N TYR A 133 4.22 8.33 -15.53
CA TYR A 133 4.09 8.43 -14.08
C TYR A 133 3.91 9.88 -13.67
N LEU A 134 2.75 10.22 -13.10
CA LEU A 134 2.28 11.60 -12.96
C LEU A 134 2.37 12.11 -11.53
N SER A 135 2.14 11.23 -10.55
CA SER A 135 2.13 11.63 -9.15
C SER A 135 2.43 10.47 -8.21
N VAL A 136 3.04 10.80 -7.08
CA VAL A 136 3.10 9.93 -5.90
C VAL A 136 2.20 10.61 -4.86
N SER A 137 1.08 9.97 -4.54
CA SER A 137 0.03 10.57 -3.72
C SER A 137 -0.34 9.68 -2.56
N THR A 138 -0.63 10.31 -1.43
CA THR A 138 -1.15 9.61 -0.25
C THR A 138 -2.66 9.48 -0.32
N HIS A 139 -3.24 8.45 0.28
CA HIS A 139 -4.70 8.23 0.33
C HIS A 139 -5.42 9.39 1.03
N GLY A 140 -4.73 10.10 1.94
CA GLY A 140 -5.27 11.25 2.66
C GLY A 140 -5.24 12.56 1.87
N GLU A 141 -4.54 12.61 0.73
CA GLU A 141 -4.42 13.83 -0.08
C GLU A 141 -5.73 14.21 -0.78
N GLY A 142 -6.57 13.21 -1.09
CA GLY A 142 -7.86 13.38 -1.73
C GLY A 142 -7.77 13.53 -3.26
N ASP A 143 -8.65 12.82 -3.97
CA ASP A 143 -8.63 12.69 -5.44
C ASP A 143 -8.64 14.04 -6.18
N ALA A 144 -9.35 15.05 -5.65
CA ALA A 144 -9.42 16.38 -6.26
C ALA A 144 -8.08 17.13 -6.22
N VAL A 145 -7.31 16.99 -5.12
CA VAL A 145 -6.00 17.61 -4.96
C VAL A 145 -5.00 16.95 -5.90
N ILE A 146 -5.04 15.62 -6.00
CA ILE A 146 -4.22 14.84 -6.94
C ILE A 146 -4.52 15.31 -8.38
N ARG A 147 -5.81 15.45 -8.74
CA ARG A 147 -6.22 15.90 -10.08
C ARG A 147 -5.67 17.29 -10.40
N GLU A 148 -5.81 18.24 -9.48
CA GLU A 148 -5.32 19.61 -9.67
C GLU A 148 -3.81 19.65 -9.86
N LYS A 149 -3.04 18.86 -9.08
CA LYS A 149 -1.59 18.75 -9.27
C LYS A 149 -1.23 18.25 -10.67
N ILE A 150 -1.92 17.22 -11.16
CA ILE A 150 -1.68 16.66 -12.50
C ILE A 150 -2.05 17.68 -13.58
N ILE A 151 -3.17 18.40 -13.43
CA ILE A 151 -3.58 19.44 -14.39
C ILE A 151 -2.56 20.57 -14.43
N ARG A 152 -2.10 21.03 -13.27
CA ARG A 152 -1.19 22.17 -13.19
C ARG A 152 0.21 21.84 -13.71
N HIS A 153 0.72 20.65 -13.39
CA HIS A 153 2.13 20.33 -13.59
C HIS A 153 2.38 19.34 -14.74
N CYS A 154 1.45 18.44 -15.05
CA CYS A 154 1.67 17.40 -16.07
C CYS A 154 0.98 17.71 -17.40
N VAL A 155 -0.23 18.30 -17.39
CA VAL A 155 -0.96 18.59 -18.63
C VAL A 155 -0.21 19.53 -19.59
N PRO A 156 0.50 20.59 -19.13
CA PRO A 156 1.28 21.44 -20.03
C PRO A 156 2.39 20.68 -20.78
N GLU A 157 3.02 19.70 -20.12
CA GLU A 157 4.10 18.89 -20.70
C GLU A 157 3.56 17.71 -21.53
N PHE A 158 2.40 17.18 -21.15
CA PHE A 158 1.77 16.02 -21.77
C PHE A 158 0.30 16.33 -22.16
N PRO A 159 0.07 17.04 -23.28
CA PRO A 159 -1.27 17.52 -23.65
C PRO A 159 -2.34 16.43 -23.80
N PHE A 160 -1.96 15.19 -24.14
CA PHE A 160 -2.88 14.05 -24.24
C PHE A 160 -3.63 13.77 -22.93
N LEU A 161 -3.09 14.21 -21.79
CA LEU A 161 -3.75 14.09 -20.49
C LEU A 161 -5.07 14.88 -20.42
N ARG A 162 -5.28 15.89 -21.28
CA ARG A 162 -6.58 16.59 -21.36
C ARG A 162 -7.70 15.65 -21.75
N ASP A 163 -7.46 14.78 -22.73
CA ASP A 163 -8.45 13.79 -23.17
C ASP A 163 -8.66 12.71 -22.11
N VAL A 164 -7.57 12.26 -21.48
CA VAL A 164 -7.61 11.25 -20.41
C VAL A 164 -8.43 11.75 -19.21
N LEU A 165 -8.22 13.01 -18.80
CA LEU A 165 -8.88 13.64 -17.65
C LEU A 165 -10.18 14.37 -18.01
N ARG A 166 -10.57 14.37 -19.29
CA ARG A 166 -11.69 15.14 -19.86
C ARG A 166 -11.66 16.61 -19.43
N VAL A 167 -10.49 17.24 -19.52
CA VAL A 167 -10.29 18.65 -19.22
C VAL A 167 -10.68 19.46 -20.46
N GLU A 168 -11.65 20.37 -20.32
CA GLU A 168 -12.02 21.30 -21.39
C GLU A 168 -10.84 22.24 -21.70
N THR A 169 -10.57 22.44 -22.99
CA THR A 169 -9.68 23.53 -23.43
C THR A 169 -10.35 24.85 -23.11
N ALA A 170 -9.73 25.68 -22.25
CA ALA A 170 -10.04 27.10 -22.23
C ALA A 170 -9.74 27.65 -23.64
N GLY A 171 -10.78 28.11 -24.33
CA GLY A 171 -10.70 28.77 -25.62
C GLY A 171 -10.12 30.18 -25.49
#